data_AF-A0A9E3IJ25-F1
#
_entry.id   AF-A0A9E3IJ25-F1
#
_cell.length_a   1.000
_cell.length_b   1.000
_cell.length_c   1.000
_cell.angle_alpha   90.00
_cell.angle_beta   90.00
_cell.angle_gamma   90.00
#
_symmetry.space_group_name_H-M   'P 1'
#
loop_
_entity.id
_entity.type
_entity.pdbx_description
1 polymer ?
#
loop_
_entity_poly.entity_id
_entity_poly.type
_entity_poly.pdbx_seq_one_letter_code
_entity_poly.pdbx_strand_id
1 'polypeptide(L)'
;MAAAALKNRIENLIAMAQLLERVDANPTLVGAQQYLHLVNTVKGLLADDELPEDALRAVLRACPASAVLYENMHYDRSGLSQSPLDAAVASEMAAADLIAGLRARAH
;
A
#
# COMPACT_ATOMS: atom_id res chain seq x y z
N MET A 1 -22.81 -22.22 -1.58
CA MET A 1 -22.82 -20.96 -2.36
C MET A 1 -21.89 -19.90 -1.76
N ALA A 2 -21.94 -19.61 -0.45
CA ALA A 2 -21.09 -18.59 0.17
C ALA A 2 -19.57 -18.77 -0.06
N ALA A 3 -19.05 -20.00 0.04
CA ALA A 3 -17.62 -20.26 -0.17
C ALA A 3 -17.12 -19.96 -1.59
N ALA A 4 -17.95 -20.19 -2.61
CA ALA A 4 -17.59 -19.89 -4.00
C ALA A 4 -17.61 -18.38 -4.27
N ALA A 5 -18.55 -17.65 -3.67
CA ALA A 5 -18.58 -16.19 -3.74
C ALA A 5 -17.35 -15.58 -3.07
N LEU A 6 -16.96 -16.07 -1.89
CA LEU A 6 -15.76 -15.62 -1.20
C LEU A 6 -14.49 -15.88 -2.02
N LYS A 7 -14.37 -17.08 -2.61
CA LYS A 7 -13.25 -17.41 -3.52
C LYS A 7 -13.15 -16.41 -4.67
N ASN A 8 -14.26 -16.11 -5.33
CA ASN A 8 -14.29 -15.17 -6.44
C ASN A 8 -13.90 -13.73 -6.00
N ARG A 9 -14.29 -13.31 -4.79
CA ARG A 9 -13.91 -12.01 -4.22
C ARG A 9 -12.40 -11.92 -4.01
N ILE A 10 -11.80 -12.96 -3.41
CA ILE A 10 -10.35 -13.03 -3.19
C ILE A 10 -9.61 -13.04 -4.53
N GLU A 11 -10.05 -13.83 -5.50
CA GLU A 11 -9.45 -13.87 -6.85
C GLU A 11 -9.52 -12.51 -7.55
N ASN A 12 -10.65 -11.81 -7.44
CA ASN A 12 -10.82 -10.46 -7.99
C ASN A 12 -9.89 -9.45 -7.30
N LEU A 13 -9.79 -9.50 -5.96
CA LEU A 13 -8.85 -8.64 -5.21
C LEU A 13 -7.41 -8.88 -5.65
N ILE A 14 -6.98 -10.14 -5.78
CA ILE A 14 -5.62 -10.48 -6.23
C ILE A 14 -5.37 -9.90 -7.63
N ALA A 15 -6.29 -10.11 -8.57
CA ALA A 15 -6.14 -9.63 -9.94
C ALA A 15 -6.03 -8.10 -10.02
N MET A 16 -6.89 -7.38 -9.28
CA MET A 16 -6.89 -5.92 -9.26
C MET A 16 -5.67 -5.34 -8.54
N ALA A 17 -5.22 -5.97 -7.45
CA ALA A 17 -4.00 -5.57 -6.74
C ALA A 17 -2.75 -5.73 -7.61
N GLN A 18 -2.63 -6.83 -8.35
CA GLN A 18 -1.54 -7.05 -9.29
C GLN A 18 -1.59 -6.08 -10.49
N LEU A 19 -2.78 -5.76 -10.98
CA LEU A 19 -2.94 -4.76 -12.04
C LEU A 19 -2.48 -3.38 -11.56
N LEU A 20 -2.89 -2.99 -10.35
CA LEU A 20 -2.44 -1.75 -9.74
C LEU A 20 -0.92 -1.70 -9.61
N GLU A 21 -0.30 -2.76 -9.09
CA GLU A 21 1.17 -2.83 -8.94
C GLU A 21 1.89 -2.58 -10.28
N ARG A 22 1.41 -3.22 -11.36
CA ARG A 22 2.00 -3.07 -12.70
C ARG A 22 1.83 -1.66 -13.26
N VAL A 23 0.68 -1.05 -13.02
CA VAL A 23 0.35 0.29 -13.49
C VAL A 23 1.12 1.34 -12.68
N ASP A 24 1.27 1.15 -11.37
CA ASP A 24 2.00 2.06 -10.49
C ASP A 24 3.51 2.06 -10.80
N ALA A 25 4.06 0.89 -11.11
CA ALA A 25 5.43 0.76 -11.58
C ALA A 25 5.67 1.36 -12.98
N ASN A 26 4.63 1.54 -13.79
CA ASN A 26 4.73 2.14 -15.11
C ASN A 26 3.53 3.05 -15.43
N PRO A 27 3.59 4.33 -15.01
CA PRO A 27 2.49 5.28 -15.16
C PRO A 27 2.13 5.62 -16.61
N THR A 28 2.94 5.23 -17.59
CA THR A 28 2.66 5.48 -19.02
C THR A 28 1.65 4.49 -19.62
N LEU A 29 1.34 3.39 -18.93
CA LEU A 29 0.45 2.34 -19.41
C LEU A 29 -1.02 2.77 -19.48
N VAL A 30 -1.44 3.72 -18.64
CA VAL A 30 -2.83 4.14 -18.53
C VAL A 30 -2.92 5.66 -18.35
N GLY A 31 -4.05 6.24 -18.75
CA GLY A 31 -4.33 7.64 -18.48
C GLY A 31 -4.69 7.90 -17.01
N ALA A 32 -4.54 9.14 -16.54
CA ALA A 32 -4.83 9.52 -15.15
C ALA A 32 -6.25 9.12 -14.66
N GLN A 33 -7.27 9.26 -15.52
CA GLN A 33 -8.64 8.87 -15.17
C GLN A 33 -8.79 7.36 -14.99
N GLN A 34 -8.08 6.56 -15.78
CA GLN A 34 -8.10 5.10 -15.69
C GLN A 34 -7.37 4.64 -14.43
N TYR A 35 -6.24 5.29 -14.10
CA TYR A 35 -5.54 5.07 -12.84
C TYR A 35 -6.44 5.36 -11.64
N LEU A 36 -7.12 6.52 -11.61
CA LEU A 36 -8.05 6.87 -10.53
C LEU A 36 -9.20 5.86 -10.40
N HIS A 37 -9.76 5.40 -11.52
CA HIS A 37 -10.80 4.38 -11.49
C HIS A 37 -10.29 3.04 -10.92
N LEU A 38 -9.09 2.62 -11.30
CA LEU A 38 -8.44 1.41 -10.77
C LEU A 38 -8.20 1.53 -9.26
N VAL A 39 -7.64 2.65 -8.80
CA VAL A 39 -7.43 2.91 -7.37
C VAL A 39 -8.75 2.84 -6.61
N ASN A 40 -9.80 3.52 -7.08
CA ASN A 40 -11.11 3.49 -6.42
C ASN A 40 -11.72 2.09 -6.37
N THR A 41 -11.52 1.30 -7.42
CA THR A 41 -11.97 -0.10 -7.48
C THR A 41 -11.25 -0.96 -6.45
N VAL A 42 -9.91 -0.86 -6.38
CA VAL A 42 -9.10 -1.57 -5.38
C VAL A 42 -9.49 -1.15 -3.96
N LYS A 43 -9.68 0.15 -3.71
CA LYS A 43 -10.17 0.65 -2.41
C LYS A 43 -11.52 0.03 -2.02
N GLY A 44 -12.45 -0.09 -2.97
CA GLY A 44 -13.74 -0.75 -2.73
C GLY A 44 -13.60 -2.22 -2.33
N LEU A 45 -12.69 -2.95 -2.98
CA LEU A 45 -12.40 -4.35 -2.65
C LEU A 45 -11.66 -4.50 -1.31
N LEU A 46 -10.80 -3.54 -0.95
CA LEU A 46 -10.05 -3.53 0.31
C LEU A 46 -10.89 -3.13 1.52
N ALA A 47 -11.98 -2.38 1.33
CA ALA A 47 -12.92 -1.99 2.39
C ALA A 47 -13.92 -3.09 2.77
N ASP A 48 -13.79 -4.27 2.16
CA ASP A 48 -14.72 -5.37 2.32
C ASP A 48 -14.44 -6.18 3.59
N ASP A 49 -15.28 -6.00 4.60
CA ASP A 49 -15.16 -6.68 5.92
C ASP A 49 -15.37 -8.20 5.87
N GLU A 50 -15.86 -8.76 4.75
CA GLU A 50 -16.08 -10.20 4.61
C GLU A 50 -14.81 -10.98 4.21
N LEU A 51 -13.70 -10.28 3.93
CA LEU A 51 -12.44 -10.92 3.54
C LEU A 51 -11.72 -11.54 4.76
N PRO A 52 -11.30 -12.82 4.66
CA PRO A 52 -10.44 -13.43 5.67
C PRO A 52 -9.15 -12.63 5.84
N GLU A 53 -8.80 -12.34 7.08
CA GLU A 53 -7.63 -11.52 7.43
C GLU A 53 -6.33 -12.08 6.86
N ASP A 54 -6.15 -13.41 6.89
CA ASP A 54 -4.97 -14.08 6.35
C ASP A 54 -4.82 -13.87 4.83
N ALA A 55 -5.93 -13.95 4.10
CA ALA A 55 -5.94 -13.75 2.66
C ALA A 55 -5.64 -12.28 2.31
N LEU A 56 -6.25 -11.34 3.05
CA LEU A 56 -5.98 -9.92 2.90
C LEU A 56 -4.50 -9.61 3.16
N ARG A 57 -3.94 -10.07 4.29
CA ARG A 57 -2.51 -9.87 4.64
C ARG A 57 -1.58 -10.47 3.58
N ALA A 58 -1.92 -11.62 3.00
CA ALA A 58 -1.13 -12.23 1.93
C ALA A 58 -1.10 -11.34 0.66
N VAL A 59 -2.22 -10.75 0.27
CA VAL A 59 -2.29 -9.81 -0.86
C VAL A 59 -1.47 -8.55 -0.58
N LEU A 60 -1.63 -7.93 0.58
CA LEU A 60 -0.90 -6.70 0.92
C LEU A 60 0.62 -6.92 0.95
N ARG A 61 1.08 -8.08 1.44
CA ARG A 61 2.52 -8.44 1.39
C ARG A 61 3.05 -8.64 -0.03
N ALA A 62 2.20 -9.12 -0.95
CA ALA A 62 2.60 -9.40 -2.33
C ALA A 62 2.49 -8.18 -3.26
N CYS A 63 1.65 -7.20 -2.92
CA CYS A 63 1.36 -6.02 -3.74
C CYS A 63 1.55 -4.72 -2.92
N PRO A 64 2.78 -4.18 -2.85
CA PRO A 64 3.11 -2.97 -2.10
C PRO A 64 2.21 -1.77 -2.38
N ALA A 65 1.80 -1.52 -3.63
CA ALA A 65 0.91 -0.41 -3.96
C ALA A 65 -0.46 -0.55 -3.28
N SER A 66 -0.96 -1.78 -3.17
CA SER A 66 -2.21 -2.06 -2.46
C SER A 66 -2.07 -1.95 -0.94
N ALA A 67 -0.90 -2.32 -0.38
CA ALA A 67 -0.59 -2.10 1.04
C ALA A 67 -0.64 -0.62 1.41
N VAL A 68 0.00 0.24 0.61
CA VAL A 68 -0.02 1.69 0.81
C VAL A 68 -1.45 2.25 0.74
N LEU A 69 -2.26 1.80 -0.23
CA LEU A 69 -3.67 2.21 -0.29
C LEU A 69 -4.46 1.76 0.95
N TYR A 70 -4.29 0.52 1.39
CA TYR A 70 -4.96 -0.03 2.56
C TYR A 70 -4.59 0.75 3.83
N GLU A 71 -3.31 1.04 4.02
CA GLU A 71 -2.80 1.86 5.13
C GLU A 71 -3.42 3.26 5.13
N ASN A 72 -3.41 3.93 3.98
CA ASN A 72 -3.99 5.27 3.82
C ASN A 72 -5.50 5.30 4.09
N MET A 73 -6.23 4.23 3.76
CA MET A 73 -7.65 4.11 4.08
C MET A 73 -7.92 3.95 5.57
N HIS A 74 -7.01 3.27 6.28
CA HIS A 74 -7.16 2.95 7.69
C HIS A 74 -6.35 3.88 8.58
N TYR A 75 -5.87 5.01 8.08
CA TYR A 75 -4.94 5.90 8.77
C TYR A 75 -5.37 6.29 10.20
N ASP A 76 -6.68 6.47 10.43
CA ASP A 76 -7.25 6.76 11.77
C ASP A 76 -7.09 5.59 12.78
N ARG A 77 -6.89 4.36 12.29
CA ARG A 77 -6.61 3.13 13.07
C ARG A 77 -5.16 2.64 12.92
N SER A 78 -4.47 3.02 11.84
CA SER A 78 -3.11 2.61 11.48
C SER A 78 -2.10 3.51 12.20
N GLY A 79 -1.84 3.24 13.47
CA GLY A 79 -0.86 3.98 14.25
C GLY A 79 0.59 3.87 13.76
N LEU A 80 0.94 2.90 12.90
CA LEU A 80 2.29 2.76 12.33
C LEU A 80 2.21 2.08 10.95
N SER A 81 2.92 2.67 9.99
CA SER A 81 3.12 2.20 8.62
C SER A 81 3.50 0.71 8.54
N GLN A 82 3.03 -0.04 7.54
CA GLN A 82 3.61 -1.37 7.22
C GLN A 82 4.88 -1.25 6.36
N SER A 83 5.33 -0.02 6.07
CA SER A 83 6.73 0.20 5.72
C SER A 83 7.61 -0.25 6.90
N PRO A 84 8.83 -0.76 6.66
CA PRO A 84 9.72 -1.13 7.75
C PRO A 84 10.06 0.14 8.53
N LEU A 85 9.31 0.38 9.61
CA LEU A 85 9.44 1.52 10.50
C LEU A 85 10.90 1.75 10.88
N ASP A 86 11.62 0.67 11.14
CA ASP A 86 13.03 0.70 11.50
C ASP A 86 13.91 1.34 10.40
N ALA A 87 13.62 1.05 9.12
CA ALA A 87 14.36 1.65 8.02
C ALA A 87 14.00 3.14 7.83
N ALA A 88 12.74 3.50 8.05
CA ALA A 88 12.29 4.89 7.99
C ALA A 88 12.92 5.72 9.12
N VAL A 89 12.89 5.22 10.35
CA VAL A 89 13.50 5.84 11.54
C VAL A 89 15.02 5.93 11.37
N ALA A 90 15.69 4.88 10.90
CA ALA A 90 17.12 4.90 10.66
C ALA A 90 17.52 5.96 9.62
N SER A 91 16.74 6.11 8.54
CA SER A 91 16.97 7.14 7.53
C SER A 91 16.77 8.55 8.09
N GLU A 92 15.76 8.76 8.93
CA GLU A 92 15.48 10.05 9.56
C GLU A 92 16.60 10.45 10.52
N MET A 93 17.05 9.52 11.38
CA MET A 93 18.17 9.75 12.30
C MET A 93 19.46 10.10 11.53
N ALA A 94 19.78 9.34 10.48
CA ALA A 94 20.97 9.60 9.66
C ALA A 94 20.93 10.97 8.98
N ALA A 95 19.75 11.41 8.50
CA ALA A 95 19.59 12.73 7.91
C ALA A 95 19.75 13.85 8.96
N ALA A 96 19.17 13.68 10.16
CA ALA A 96 19.30 14.63 11.25
C ALA A 96 20.76 14.80 11.69
N ASP A 97 21.51 13.70 11.83
CA ASP A 97 22.92 13.71 12.19
C ASP A 97 23.78 14.43 11.15
N LEU A 98 23.52 14.18 9.86
CA LEU A 98 24.24 14.86 8.77
C LEU A 98 24.00 16.37 8.80
N ILE A 99 22.75 16.81 8.97
CA ILE A 99 22.39 18.22 9.05
C ILE A 99 23.06 18.88 10.26
N ALA A 100 23.06 18.21 11.42
CA ALA A 100 23.72 18.69 12.62
C ALA A 100 25.23 18.85 12.41
N GLY A 101 25.88 17.87 11.78
CA GLY A 101 27.31 17.93 11.44
C GLY A 101 27.66 19.05 10.46
N LEU A 102 26.80 19.32 9.47
CA LEU A 102 26.98 20.44 8.54
C LEU A 102 26.83 21.81 9.24
N ARG A 103 25.85 21.95 10.14
CA ARG A 103 25.68 23.17 10.94
C ARG A 103 26.88 23.43 11.86
N ALA A 104 27.41 22.38 12.50
CA ALA A 104 28.56 22.49 13.37
C ALA A 104 29.86 22.86 12.63
N ARG A 105 29.97 22.53 11.34
CA ARG A 105 31.11 22.87 10.48
C ARG A 105 31.00 24.24 9.79
N ALA A 106 29.81 24.84 9.80
CA ALA A 106 29.55 26.15 9.23
C ALA A 106 29.77 27.30 10.24
N HIS A 107 30.02 26.96 11.51
CA HIS A 107 30.49 27.85 12.58
C HIS A 107 31.99 27.67 12.80
#